data_AF-A0A3B0S0S0-F1
#
_entry.id   AF-A0A3B0S0S0-F1
#
_cell.length_a   1.000
_cell.length_b   1.000
_cell.length_c   1.000
_cell.angle_alpha   90.00
_cell.angle_beta   90.00
_cell.angle_gamma   90.00
#
_symmetry.space_group_name_H-M   'P 1'
#
loop_
_entity.id
_entity.type
_entity.pdbx_description
1 polymer ?
#
loop_
_entity_poly.entity_id
_entity_poly.type
_entity_poly.pdbx_seq_one_letter_code
_entity_poly.pdbx_strand_id
1 'polypeptide(L)'
;MGAVSRVTHSSGRRVWQSRWRDPSGRQRAKNFDRKIDAERYLLAMETDKLRGRYTDPRLAKTELADWIAEYQATRVNLGRQTQARDEATIRNHVLPRFGTWMIGSIQRIHIAQWV
;
A
#
# COMPACT_ATOMS: atom_id res chain seq x y z
N MET A 1 -14.75 10.67 -9.89
CA MET A 1 -13.86 11.80 -9.53
C MET A 1 -13.72 11.84 -8.02
N GLY A 2 -12.49 12.04 -7.51
CA GLY A 2 -12.32 12.33 -6.10
C GLY A 2 -12.71 13.76 -5.75
N ALA A 3 -12.80 14.08 -4.46
CA ALA A 3 -13.16 15.40 -3.98
C ALA A 3 -12.29 15.82 -2.80
N VAL A 4 -11.97 17.11 -2.72
CA VAL A 4 -11.35 17.72 -1.54
C VAL A 4 -12.41 18.53 -0.79
N SER A 5 -12.65 18.18 0.47
CA SER A 5 -13.63 18.88 1.32
C SER A 5 -13.00 19.33 2.63
N ARG A 6 -13.51 20.40 3.21
CA ARG A 6 -13.12 20.86 4.55
C ARG A 6 -13.96 20.12 5.59
N VAL A 7 -13.32 19.51 6.59
CA VAL A 7 -13.97 18.76 7.67
C VAL A 7 -13.44 19.18 9.03
N THR A 8 -14.29 19.08 10.04
CA THR A 8 -13.90 19.32 11.44
C THR A 8 -13.48 17.99 12.04
N HIS A 9 -12.25 17.93 12.54
CA HIS A 9 -11.73 16.78 13.28
C HIS A 9 -12.39 16.69 14.66
N SER A 10 -12.39 15.51 15.29
CA SER A 10 -12.95 15.30 16.63
C SER A 10 -12.33 16.21 17.70
N SER A 11 -11.11 16.70 17.46
CA SER A 11 -10.42 17.68 18.31
C SER A 11 -10.82 19.15 18.05
N GLY A 12 -11.85 19.41 17.25
CA GLY A 12 -12.30 20.76 16.87
C GLY A 12 -11.46 21.44 15.78
N ARG A 13 -10.31 20.86 15.39
CA ARG A 13 -9.44 21.40 14.34
C ARG A 13 -10.07 21.25 12.96
N ARG A 14 -10.05 22.31 12.16
CA ARG A 14 -10.48 22.27 10.74
C ARG A 14 -9.35 21.71 9.89
N VAL A 15 -9.63 20.67 9.14
CA VAL A 15 -8.68 20.00 8.24
C VAL A 15 -9.28 19.86 6.83
N TRP A 16 -8.43 19.67 5.85
CA TRP A 16 -8.80 19.37 4.47
C TRP A 16 -8.73 17.87 4.23
N GLN A 17 -9.77 17.27 3.69
CA GLN A 17 -9.86 15.85 3.43
C GLN A 17 -9.93 15.58 1.94
N SER A 18 -8.98 14.81 1.43
CA SER A 18 -9.06 14.22 0.09
C SER A 18 -9.82 12.91 0.18
N ARG A 19 -10.85 12.75 -0.65
CA ARG A 19 -11.59 11.49 -0.84
C ARG A 19 -11.37 10.98 -2.25
N TRP A 20 -11.03 9.70 -2.38
CA TRP A 20 -10.89 9.02 -3.66
C TRP A 20 -11.43 7.60 -3.57
N ARG A 21 -11.72 7.01 -4.73
CA ARG A 21 -11.97 5.56 -4.84
C ARG A 21 -10.70 4.87 -5.30
N ASP A 22 -10.37 3.76 -4.67
CA ASP A 22 -9.32 2.85 -5.11
C ASP A 22 -9.80 1.98 -6.29
N PRO A 23 -8.90 1.24 -6.98
CA PRO A 23 -9.28 0.36 -8.08
C PRO A 23 -10.25 -0.77 -7.70
N SER A 24 -10.35 -1.14 -6.42
CA SER A 24 -11.36 -2.09 -5.93
C SER A 24 -12.72 -1.44 -5.64
N GLY A 25 -12.87 -0.14 -5.93
CA GLY A 25 -14.11 0.62 -5.80
C GLY A 25 -14.38 1.15 -4.38
N ARG A 26 -13.52 0.84 -3.41
CA ARG A 26 -13.65 1.24 -2.02
C ARG A 26 -13.26 2.71 -1.85
N GLN A 27 -14.04 3.43 -1.04
CA GLN A 27 -13.77 4.83 -0.76
C GLN A 27 -12.68 4.96 0.29
N ARG A 28 -11.67 5.77 -0.01
CA ARG A 28 -10.55 6.10 0.87
C ARG A 28 -10.54 7.61 1.13
N ALA A 29 -10.05 7.99 2.30
CA ALA A 29 -9.94 9.38 2.71
C ALA A 29 -8.64 9.62 3.48
N LYS A 30 -8.06 10.81 3.31
CA LYS A 30 -6.89 11.27 4.06
C LYS A 30 -7.03 12.76 4.37
N ASN A 31 -6.66 13.13 5.59
CA ASN A 31 -6.75 14.49 6.10
C ASN A 31 -5.40 15.19 6.00
N PHE A 32 -5.43 16.50 5.77
CA PHE A 32 -4.30 17.41 5.59
C PHE A 32 -4.58 18.75 6.25
N ASP A 33 -3.54 19.45 6.65
CA ASP A 33 -3.66 20.76 7.27
C ASP A 33 -3.92 21.87 6.23
N ARG A 34 -3.40 21.71 5.01
CA ARG A 34 -3.53 22.68 3.92
C ARG A 34 -4.32 22.11 2.75
N LYS A 35 -5.15 22.94 2.13
CA LYS A 35 -5.95 22.58 0.95
C LYS A 35 -5.08 22.11 -0.21
N ILE A 36 -3.98 22.82 -0.47
CA ILE A 36 -3.08 22.53 -1.59
C ILE A 36 -2.42 21.15 -1.45
N ASP A 37 -2.11 20.72 -0.23
CA ASP A 37 -1.54 19.39 0.02
C ASP A 37 -2.59 18.31 -0.27
N ALA A 38 -3.85 18.55 0.12
CA ALA A 38 -4.96 17.66 -0.17
C ALA A 38 -5.25 17.53 -1.68
N GLU A 39 -5.23 18.65 -2.41
CA GLU A 39 -5.43 18.70 -3.87
C GLU A 39 -4.28 17.98 -4.60
N ARG A 40 -3.02 18.27 -4.27
CA ARG A 40 -1.84 17.59 -4.83
C ARG A 40 -1.88 16.09 -4.59
N TYR A 41 -2.25 15.69 -3.38
CA TYR A 41 -2.36 14.27 -3.03
C TYR A 41 -3.46 13.58 -3.83
N LEU A 42 -4.62 14.21 -4.01
CA LEU A 42 -5.70 13.65 -4.82
C LEU A 42 -5.25 13.46 -6.28
N LEU A 43 -4.59 14.47 -6.86
CA LEU A 43 -4.06 14.39 -8.22
C LEU A 43 -3.02 13.26 -8.36
N ALA A 44 -2.13 13.09 -7.39
CA ALA A 44 -1.17 12.00 -7.38
C ALA A 44 -1.86 10.63 -7.40
N MET A 45 -2.86 10.42 -6.54
CA MET A 45 -3.64 9.17 -6.51
C MET A 45 -4.41 8.92 -7.81
N GLU A 46 -4.97 9.96 -8.43
CA GLU A 46 -5.63 9.82 -9.73
C GLU A 46 -4.64 9.48 -10.84
N THR A 47 -3.45 10.08 -10.81
CA THR A 47 -2.38 9.78 -11.77
C THR A 47 -1.84 8.36 -11.60
N ASP A 48 -1.63 7.90 -10.36
CA ASP A 48 -1.16 6.54 -10.10
C ASP A 48 -2.18 5.48 -10.51
N LYS A 49 -3.48 5.78 -10.36
CA LYS A 49 -4.55 4.94 -10.91
C LYS A 49 -4.50 4.87 -12.43
N LEU A 50 -4.34 6.01 -13.12
CA LEU A 50 -4.21 6.04 -14.58
C LEU A 50 -3.00 5.26 -15.08
N ARG A 51 -1.89 5.29 -14.34
CA ARG A 51 -0.66 4.55 -14.67
C ARG A 51 -0.70 3.07 -14.30
N GLY A 52 -1.77 2.59 -13.65
CA GLY A 52 -1.85 1.22 -13.13
C GLY A 52 -0.85 0.92 -12.01
N ARG A 53 -0.30 1.94 -11.35
CA ARG A 53 0.68 1.82 -10.25
C ARG A 53 0.09 2.21 -8.90
N TYR A 54 -1.23 2.25 -8.79
CA TYR A 54 -1.88 2.58 -7.54
C TYR A 54 -1.58 1.52 -6.48
N THR A 55 -0.94 1.93 -5.39
CA THR A 55 -0.78 1.14 -4.16
C THR A 55 -1.59 1.79 -3.06
N ASP A 56 -2.41 1.03 -2.34
CA ASP A 56 -3.14 1.57 -1.19
C ASP A 56 -2.13 2.09 -0.15
N PRO A 57 -2.15 3.39 0.18
CA PRO A 57 -1.21 3.98 1.13
C PRO A 57 -1.25 3.39 2.54
N ARG A 58 -2.32 2.68 2.91
CA ARG A 58 -2.39 1.93 4.18
C ARG A 58 -1.70 0.59 4.06
N LEU A 59 -1.92 -0.14 2.96
CA LEU A 59 -1.23 -1.41 2.69
C LEU A 59 0.27 -1.22 2.47
N ALA A 60 0.65 -0.05 1.94
CA ALA A 60 2.04 0.38 1.84
C ALA A 60 2.75 0.47 3.20
N LYS A 61 2.01 0.57 4.32
CA LYS A 61 2.52 0.63 5.70
C LYS A 61 2.42 -0.70 6.44
N THR A 62 2.11 -1.78 5.74
CA THR A 62 2.18 -3.13 6.31
C THR A 62 3.61 -3.64 6.14
N GLU A 63 4.15 -4.32 7.14
CA GLU A 63 5.43 -5.02 7.01
C GLU A 63 5.30 -6.15 5.98
N LEU A 64 6.36 -6.39 5.21
CA LEU A 64 6.34 -7.44 4.19
C LEU A 64 6.06 -8.82 4.80
N ALA A 65 6.58 -9.08 6.01
CA ALA A 65 6.34 -10.35 6.71
C ALA A 65 4.86 -10.61 6.97
N ASP A 66 4.13 -9.62 7.49
CA ASP A 66 2.70 -9.74 7.80
C ASP A 66 1.88 -9.98 6.53
N TRP A 67 2.17 -9.22 5.47
CA TRP A 67 1.49 -9.39 4.19
C TRP A 67 1.78 -10.74 3.54
N ILE A 68 3.02 -11.25 3.66
CA ILE A 68 3.37 -12.59 3.18
C ILE A 68 2.57 -13.66 3.94
N ALA A 69 2.40 -13.51 5.25
CA ALA A 69 1.59 -14.44 6.05
C ALA A 69 0.12 -14.44 5.59
N GLU A 70 -0.47 -13.26 5.40
CA GLU A 70 -1.82 -13.12 4.83
C GLU A 70 -1.92 -13.73 3.43
N TYR A 71 -0.93 -13.44 2.57
CA TYR A 71 -0.89 -13.95 1.21
C TYR A 71 -0.81 -15.48 1.19
N GLN A 72 0.07 -16.09 1.99
CA GLN A 72 0.22 -17.54 2.07
C GLN A 72 -1.08 -18.22 2.56
N ALA A 73 -1.82 -17.60 3.49
CA ALA A 73 -3.12 -18.10 3.94
C ALA A 73 -4.20 -18.13 2.83
N THR A 74 -4.09 -17.26 1.82
CA THR A 74 -5.02 -17.24 0.66
C THR A 74 -4.70 -18.30 -0.41
N ARG A 75 -3.51 -18.93 -0.36
CA ARG A 75 -3.04 -19.87 -1.40
C ARG A 75 -3.51 -21.31 -1.13
N VAL A 76 -4.79 -21.56 -1.37
CA VAL A 76 -5.42 -22.87 -1.07
C VAL A 76 -5.29 -23.90 -2.21
N ASN A 77 -4.95 -23.48 -3.44
CA ASN A 77 -5.05 -24.31 -4.66
C ASN A 77 -3.73 -24.59 -5.40
N LEU A 78 -2.56 -24.55 -4.74
CA LEU A 78 -1.29 -24.93 -5.37
C LEU A 78 -0.91 -26.37 -5.06
N GLY A 79 -0.25 -27.04 -6.03
CA GLY A 79 0.38 -28.32 -5.79
C GLY A 79 1.38 -28.22 -4.62
N ARG A 80 1.32 -29.18 -3.68
CA ARG A 80 2.09 -29.15 -2.42
C ARG A 80 3.59 -28.88 -2.60
N GLN A 81 4.18 -29.39 -3.68
CA GLN A 81 5.60 -29.22 -3.97
C GLN A 81 5.96 -27.77 -4.36
N THR A 82 5.10 -27.10 -5.12
CA THR A 82 5.30 -25.70 -5.51
C THR A 82 5.17 -24.78 -4.30
N GLN A 83 4.16 -25.04 -3.45
CA GLN A 83 3.96 -24.28 -2.22
C GLN A 83 5.18 -24.37 -1.29
N ALA A 84 5.74 -25.57 -1.09
CA ALA A 84 6.91 -25.77 -0.25
C ALA A 84 8.17 -25.07 -0.79
N ARG A 85 8.38 -25.10 -2.11
CA ARG A 85 9.52 -24.41 -2.75
C ARG A 85 9.42 -22.88 -2.61
N ASP A 86 8.23 -22.34 -2.86
CA ASP A 86 7.99 -20.90 -2.72
C ASP A 86 8.16 -20.46 -1.27
N GLU A 87 7.63 -21.22 -0.33
CA GLU A 87 7.76 -20.91 1.10
C GLU A 87 9.22 -20.95 1.56
N ALA A 88 9.99 -21.97 1.14
CA ALA A 88 11.42 -22.03 1.43
C ALA A 88 12.18 -20.82 0.86
N THR A 89 11.84 -20.41 -0.37
CA THR A 89 12.46 -19.25 -1.04
C THR A 89 12.15 -17.97 -0.27
N ILE A 90 10.88 -17.76 0.08
CA ILE A 90 10.43 -16.60 0.85
C ILE A 90 11.13 -16.56 2.21
N ARG A 91 11.16 -17.68 2.93
CA ARG A 91 11.72 -17.77 4.28
C ARG A 91 13.23 -17.55 4.31
N ASN A 92 13.96 -18.12 3.35
CA ASN A 92 15.43 -18.11 3.36
C ASN A 92 16.03 -16.88 2.70
N HIS A 93 15.31 -16.23 1.78
CA HIS A 93 15.88 -15.17 0.94
C HIS A 93 15.15 -13.84 1.13
N VAL A 94 13.80 -13.83 1.09
CA VAL A 94 13.02 -12.58 1.09
C VAL A 94 12.85 -12.01 2.51
N LEU A 95 12.36 -12.82 3.45
CA LEU A 95 12.08 -12.38 4.82
C LEU A 95 13.32 -11.87 5.58
N PRO A 96 14.51 -12.49 5.48
CA PRO A 96 15.69 -12.01 6.18
C PRO A 96 16.11 -10.59 5.75
N ARG A 97 15.83 -10.23 4.49
CA ARG A 97 16.27 -8.95 3.92
C ARG A 97 15.22 -7.85 3.99
N PHE A 98 13.95 -8.20 3.80
CA PHE A 98 12.86 -7.23 3.62
C PHE A 98 11.68 -7.44 4.58
N GLY A 99 11.71 -8.47 5.43
CA GLY A 99 10.55 -8.85 6.25
C GLY A 99 10.00 -7.72 7.12
N THR A 100 10.88 -6.95 7.76
CA THR A 100 10.52 -5.80 8.62
C THR A 100 10.32 -4.50 7.84
N TRP A 101 10.46 -4.52 6.51
CA TRP A 101 10.30 -3.34 5.69
C TRP A 101 8.83 -3.16 5.34
N MET A 102 8.39 -1.91 5.39
CA MET A 102 7.07 -1.53 4.90
C MET A 102 7.02 -1.82 3.40
N ILE A 103 5.98 -2.52 2.92
CA ILE A 103 5.91 -2.96 1.51
C ILE A 103 6.04 -1.79 0.54
N GLY A 104 5.45 -0.64 0.87
CA GLY A 104 5.52 0.55 0.04
C GLY A 104 6.88 1.27 0.05
N SER A 105 7.81 0.91 0.93
CA SER A 105 9.17 1.45 0.95
C SER A 105 10.15 0.64 0.10
N ILE A 106 9.78 -0.57 -0.31
CA ILE A 106 10.62 -1.42 -1.17
C ILE A 106 10.62 -0.84 -2.58
N GLN A 107 11.80 -0.43 -3.05
CA GLN A 107 12.02 0.16 -4.36
C GLN A 107 12.81 -0.79 -5.24
N ARG A 108 12.74 -0.56 -6.56
CA ARG A 108 13.50 -1.35 -7.55
C ARG A 108 15.00 -1.36 -7.27
N ILE A 109 15.57 -0.26 -6.76
CA ILE A 109 16.99 -0.18 -6.40
C ILE A 109 17.35 -1.14 -5.26
N HIS A 110 16.47 -1.31 -4.27
CA HIS A 110 16.71 -2.23 -3.16
C HIS A 110 16.76 -3.69 -3.64
N ILE A 111 15.93 -4.03 -4.62
CA ILE A 111 15.92 -5.36 -5.25
C ILE A 111 17.19 -5.55 -6.08
N ALA A 112 17.59 -4.55 -6.88
CA ALA A 112 18.78 -4.63 -7.72
C ALA A 112 20.09 -4.73 -6.92
N GLN A 113 20.14 -4.19 -5.70
CA GLN A 113 21.30 -4.33 -4.81
C GLN A 113 21.38 -5.70 -4.12
N TRP A 114 20.28 -6.45 -4.09
CA TRP A 114 20.19 -7.71 -3.36
C TRP A 114 20.49 -8.92 -4.25
N VAL A 115 20.15 -8.83 -5.55
CA VAL A 115 20.32 -9.88 -6.57
C VAL A 115 21.74 -9.89 -7.11
#